data_AF-A0A2T0BNQ3-F1
#
_entry.id   AF-A0A2T0BNQ3-F1
#
_cell.length_a   1.000
_cell.length_b   1.000
_cell.length_c   1.000
_cell.angle_alpha   90.00
_cell.angle_beta   90.00
_cell.angle_gamma   90.00
#
_symmetry.space_group_name_H-M   'P 1'
#
loop_
_entity.id
_entity.type
_entity.pdbx_description
1 polymer ?
#
loop_
_entity_poly.entity_id
_entity_poly.type
_entity_poly.pdbx_seq_one_letter_code
_entity_poly.pdbx_strand_id
1 'polypeptide(L)'
;MTYNKFIEIIPGTSTIMPLYRFLGEFFLLQLLFIVASVAFCILMSTLSKNSAVSLSSSILFGAAYIFILKMPGLLSDVTHITSAFFLGLNSSFEIITRSFAEKTGAYYINTCSASAILLAWTALFILISIFIFEKREEYI
;
A
#
# COMPACT_ATOMS: atom_id res chain seq x y z
N MET A 1 -42.72 7.35 4.00
CA MET A 1 -41.87 8.53 4.32
C MET A 1 -40.43 8.11 4.08
N THR A 2 -39.87 8.53 2.96
CA THR A 2 -38.55 8.09 2.48
C THR A 2 -37.54 9.19 2.78
N TYR A 3 -36.57 8.92 3.65
CA TYR A 3 -35.49 9.84 3.99
C TYR A 3 -34.47 9.92 2.85
N ASN A 4 -34.80 10.66 1.79
CA ASN A 4 -33.82 11.09 0.79
C ASN A 4 -33.00 12.23 1.39
N LYS A 5 -31.95 11.87 2.14
CA LYS A 5 -30.95 12.82 2.61
C LYS A 5 -30.12 13.24 1.39
N PHE A 6 -30.55 14.32 0.74
CA PHE A 6 -29.78 15.00 -0.29
C PHE A 6 -28.41 15.34 0.30
N ILE A 7 -27.37 14.66 -0.18
CA ILE A 7 -26.00 15.09 0.01
C ILE A 7 -25.86 16.32 -0.87
N GLU A 8 -26.09 17.48 -0.28
CA GLU A 8 -25.91 18.78 -0.89
C GLU A 8 -24.43 18.94 -1.21
N ILE A 9 -24.09 18.79 -2.49
CA ILE A 9 -22.77 19.12 -3.02
C ILE A 9 -22.70 20.65 -2.96
N ILE A 10 -21.99 21.18 -1.96
CA ILE A 10 -21.80 22.62 -1.77
C ILE A 10 -20.94 23.14 -2.95
N PRO A 11 -21.48 23.96 -3.86
CA PRO A 11 -20.69 24.50 -4.95
C PRO A 11 -19.71 25.52 -4.38
N GLY A 12 -18.41 25.24 -4.52
CA GLY A 12 -17.32 26.07 -3.96
C GLY A 12 -16.45 25.39 -2.90
N THR A 13 -16.74 24.14 -2.51
CA THR A 13 -15.86 23.35 -1.62
C THR A 13 -14.83 22.51 -2.36
N SER A 14 -14.74 22.61 -3.69
CA SER A 14 -13.55 22.20 -4.43
C SER A 14 -12.42 23.14 -4.03
N THR A 15 -11.75 22.82 -2.93
CA THR A 15 -10.42 23.36 -2.67
C THR A 15 -9.58 22.79 -3.80
N ILE A 16 -9.42 23.56 -4.89
CA ILE A 16 -8.61 23.18 -6.04
C ILE A 16 -7.21 23.00 -5.45
N MET A 17 -6.83 21.75 -5.20
CA MET A 17 -5.52 21.45 -4.64
C MET A 17 -4.53 21.98 -5.68
N PRO A 18 -3.67 22.95 -5.31
CA PRO A 18 -2.79 23.54 -6.27
C PRO A 18 -1.83 22.47 -6.79
N LEU A 19 -1.59 22.49 -8.10
CA LEU A 19 -0.86 21.42 -8.81
C LEU A 19 0.49 21.10 -8.17
N TYR A 20 1.22 22.10 -7.67
CA TYR A 20 2.51 21.90 -7.01
C TYR A 20 2.40 21.04 -5.73
N ARG A 21 1.32 21.21 -4.97
CA ARG A 21 1.07 20.43 -3.74
C ARG A 21 0.68 19.01 -4.07
N PHE A 22 -0.17 18.85 -5.10
CA PHE A 22 -0.54 17.54 -5.61
C PHE A 22 0.68 16.75 -6.11
N LEU A 23 1.53 17.38 -6.94
CA LEU A 23 2.77 16.77 -7.42
C LEU A 23 3.70 16.40 -6.27
N GLY A 24 3.88 17.28 -5.28
CA GLY A 24 4.73 17.02 -4.13
C GLY A 24 4.27 15.80 -3.32
N GLU A 25 2.97 15.72 -3.01
CA GLU A 25 2.39 14.58 -2.31
C GLU A 25 2.49 13.29 -3.15
N PHE A 26 2.25 13.37 -4.45
CA PHE A 26 2.35 12.22 -5.37
C PHE A 26 3.76 11.66 -5.45
N PHE A 27 4.77 12.50 -5.66
CA PHE A 27 6.16 12.06 -5.71
C PHE A 27 6.63 11.48 -4.38
N LEU A 28 6.23 12.07 -3.26
CA LEU A 28 6.59 11.58 -1.92
C LEU A 28 6.02 10.18 -1.67
N LEU A 29 4.73 9.97 -1.93
CA LEU A 29 4.08 8.66 -1.81
C LEU A 29 4.70 7.62 -2.74
N GLN A 30 4.97 8.00 -3.99
CA GLN A 30 5.58 7.10 -4.98
C GLN A 30 6.99 6.67 -4.57
N LEU A 31 7.82 7.62 -4.07
CA LEU A 31 9.16 7.31 -3.57
C LEU A 31 9.11 6.37 -2.37
N LEU A 32 8.23 6.64 -1.40
CA LEU A 32 8.04 5.76 -0.24
C LEU A 32 7.59 4.36 -0.66
N PHE A 33 6.71 4.26 -1.64
CA PHE A 33 6.25 2.98 -2.16
C PHE A 33 7.38 2.18 -2.83
N ILE A 34 8.24 2.85 -3.60
CA ILE A 34 9.43 2.23 -4.20
C ILE A 34 10.37 1.70 -3.11
N VAL A 35 10.65 2.51 -2.07
CA VAL A 35 11.51 2.10 -0.96
C VAL A 35 10.93 0.88 -0.22
N ALA A 36 9.63 0.89 0.07
CA ALA A 36 8.95 -0.26 0.69
C ALA A 36 9.03 -1.52 -0.20
N SER A 37 8.87 -1.36 -1.51
CA SER A 37 8.96 -2.45 -2.49
C SER A 37 10.38 -3.03 -2.56
N VAL A 38 11.41 -2.18 -2.54
CA VAL A 38 12.81 -2.62 -2.51
C VAL A 38 13.11 -3.37 -1.20
N ALA A 39 12.64 -2.87 -0.06
CA ALA A 39 12.78 -3.55 1.23
C ALA A 39 12.10 -4.93 1.23
N PHE A 40 10.92 -5.04 0.62
CA PHE A 40 10.24 -6.32 0.44
C PHE A 40 11.05 -7.29 -0.44
N CYS A 41 11.62 -6.81 -1.55
CA CYS A 41 12.50 -7.62 -2.38
C CYS A 41 13.73 -8.11 -1.61
N ILE A 42 14.36 -7.25 -0.80
CA ILE A 42 15.49 -7.64 0.06
C ILE A 42 15.06 -8.76 1.01
N LEU A 43 13.92 -8.62 1.70
CA LEU A 43 13.39 -9.65 2.58
C LEU A 43 13.21 -11.00 1.85
N MET A 44 12.60 -10.99 0.67
CA MET A 44 12.39 -12.20 -0.14
C MET A 44 13.70 -12.82 -0.63
N SER A 45 14.70 -12.00 -0.93
CA SER A 45 16.06 -12.44 -1.24
C SER A 45 16.75 -13.04 -0.01
N THR A 46 16.57 -12.47 1.18
CA THR A 46 17.10 -13.04 2.43
C THR A 46 16.43 -14.36 2.80
N LEU A 47 15.15 -14.54 2.47
CA LEU A 47 14.42 -15.80 2.67
C LEU A 47 14.87 -16.90 1.69
N SER A 48 15.18 -16.53 0.45
CA SER A 48 15.51 -17.51 -0.59
C SER A 48 17.00 -17.84 -0.62
N LYS A 49 17.34 -19.13 -0.80
CA LYS A 49 18.74 -19.54 -1.05
C LYS A 49 19.24 -19.14 -2.45
N ASN A 50 18.32 -18.85 -3.36
CA ASN A 50 18.61 -18.53 -4.76
C ASN A 50 17.94 -17.21 -5.17
N SER A 51 18.72 -16.28 -5.72
CA SER A 51 18.27 -14.93 -6.08
C SER A 51 17.19 -14.95 -7.18
N ALA A 52 17.28 -15.88 -8.13
CA ALA A 52 16.29 -16.04 -9.19
C ALA A 52 14.89 -16.44 -8.65
N VAL A 53 14.86 -17.27 -7.59
CA VAL A 53 13.61 -17.71 -6.94
C VAL A 53 13.01 -16.57 -6.10
N SER A 54 13.85 -15.72 -5.51
CA SER A 54 13.36 -14.57 -4.72
C SER A 54 12.62 -13.54 -5.56
N LEU A 55 13.16 -13.21 -6.74
CA LEU A 55 12.57 -12.26 -7.66
C LEU A 55 11.25 -12.78 -8.21
N SER A 56 11.22 -14.05 -8.67
CA SER A 56 9.99 -14.66 -9.19
C SER A 56 8.90 -14.78 -8.11
N SER A 57 9.28 -15.15 -6.88
CA SER A 57 8.33 -15.22 -5.76
C SER A 57 7.75 -13.86 -5.40
N SER A 58 8.56 -12.80 -5.40
CA SER A 58 8.09 -11.42 -5.15
C SER A 58 7.09 -10.95 -6.20
N ILE A 59 7.37 -11.24 -7.48
CA ILE A 59 6.48 -10.90 -8.60
C ILE A 59 5.17 -11.71 -8.51
N LEU A 60 5.25 -13.01 -8.19
CA LEU A 60 4.08 -13.86 -7.99
C LEU A 60 3.20 -13.36 -6.84
N PHE A 61 3.82 -12.88 -5.75
CA PHE A 61 3.10 -12.30 -4.62
C PHE A 61 2.33 -11.04 -5.02
N GLY A 62 2.95 -10.16 -5.81
CA GLY A 62 2.29 -8.98 -6.37
C GLY A 62 1.12 -9.33 -7.30
N ALA A 63 1.31 -10.32 -8.18
CA ALA A 63 0.27 -10.78 -9.09
C ALA A 63 -0.90 -11.44 -8.35
N ALA A 64 -0.61 -12.28 -7.35
CA ALA A 64 -1.63 -12.90 -6.51
C ALA A 64 -2.44 -11.85 -5.74
N TYR A 65 -1.79 -10.83 -5.20
CA TYR A 65 -2.46 -9.72 -4.51
C TYR A 65 -3.44 -8.97 -5.43
N ILE A 66 -3.04 -8.67 -6.66
CA ILE A 66 -3.91 -8.02 -7.66
C ILE A 66 -5.09 -8.93 -8.04
N PHE A 67 -4.84 -10.23 -8.19
CA PHE A 67 -5.89 -11.19 -8.53
C PHE A 67 -6.93 -11.33 -7.43
N ILE A 68 -6.49 -11.39 -6.17
CA ILE A 68 -7.34 -11.42 -4.99
C ILE A 68 -8.22 -10.16 -4.94
N LEU A 69 -7.65 -8.97 -5.13
CA LEU A 69 -8.41 -7.70 -5.13
C LEU A 69 -9.48 -7.60 -6.23
N LYS A 70 -9.31 -8.32 -7.36
CA LYS A 70 -10.24 -8.27 -8.50
C LYS A 70 -11.36 -9.31 -8.41
N MET A 71 -11.35 -10.23 -7.44
CA MET A 71 -12.41 -11.22 -7.28
C MET A 71 -13.62 -10.64 -6.53
N PRO A 72 -14.79 -10.47 -7.19
CA PRO A 72 -15.99 -9.99 -6.52
C PRO A 72 -16.52 -11.06 -5.55
N GLY A 73 -16.66 -10.68 -4.27
CA GLY A 73 -17.34 -11.49 -3.25
C GLY A 73 -16.45 -12.19 -2.21
N LEU A 74 -15.14 -12.27 -2.40
CA LEU A 74 -14.24 -12.98 -1.45
C LEU A 74 -13.77 -12.09 -0.27
N LEU A 75 -13.93 -10.76 -0.34
CA LEU A 75 -13.15 -9.82 0.49
C LEU A 75 -13.95 -8.80 1.30
N SER A 76 -15.26 -8.90 1.49
CA SER A 76 -16.01 -7.86 2.25
C SER A 76 -15.40 -7.55 3.64
N ASP A 77 -14.81 -8.55 4.30
CA ASP A 77 -14.12 -8.38 5.59
C ASP A 77 -12.60 -8.18 5.46
N VAL A 78 -12.00 -8.65 4.35
CA VAL A 78 -10.55 -8.66 4.13
C VAL A 78 -10.07 -7.37 3.44
N THR A 79 -10.98 -6.58 2.85
CA THR A 79 -10.72 -5.25 2.24
C THR A 79 -10.10 -4.28 3.24
N HIS A 80 -10.54 -4.28 4.50
CA HIS A 80 -9.99 -3.38 5.52
C HIS A 80 -8.50 -3.67 5.80
N ILE A 81 -8.11 -4.94 5.86
CA ILE A 81 -6.73 -5.35 6.14
C ILE A 81 -5.85 -5.24 4.89
N THR A 82 -6.39 -5.64 3.73
CA THR A 82 -5.64 -5.56 2.46
C THR A 82 -5.43 -4.12 2.00
N SER A 83 -6.34 -3.19 2.34
CA SER A 83 -6.17 -1.76 2.05
C SER A 83 -4.98 -1.11 2.76
N ALA A 84 -4.58 -1.62 3.93
CA ALA A 84 -3.39 -1.18 4.67
C ALA A 84 -2.10 -1.88 4.23
N PHE A 85 -2.19 -2.88 3.34
CA PHE A 85 -1.00 -3.56 2.84
C PHE A 85 -0.24 -2.65 1.87
N PHE A 86 1.10 -2.69 1.90
CA PHE A 86 1.90 -1.75 1.12
C PHE A 86 1.55 -1.79 -0.38
N LEU A 87 1.29 -2.98 -0.96
CA LEU A 87 0.86 -3.13 -2.37
C LEU A 87 -0.47 -2.45 -2.68
N GLY A 88 -1.37 -2.34 -1.70
CA GLY A 88 -2.64 -1.63 -1.85
C GLY A 88 -2.45 -0.11 -1.99
N LEU A 89 -1.34 0.40 -1.47
CA LEU A 89 -0.98 1.82 -1.51
C LEU A 89 -0.20 2.21 -2.78
N ASN A 90 -0.14 1.34 -3.80
CA ASN A 90 0.55 1.61 -5.06
C ASN A 90 -0.04 2.80 -5.83
N SER A 91 -1.36 3.03 -5.72
CA SER A 91 -2.03 4.12 -6.45
C SER A 91 -1.99 5.42 -5.66
N SER A 92 -0.84 6.11 -5.70
CA SER A 92 -0.63 7.43 -5.07
C SER A 92 -1.71 8.45 -5.47
N PHE A 93 -2.19 8.38 -6.73
CA PHE A 93 -3.28 9.23 -7.23
C PHE A 93 -4.59 9.01 -6.48
N GLU A 94 -4.99 7.75 -6.27
CA GLU A 94 -6.26 7.42 -5.61
C GLU A 94 -6.25 7.77 -4.11
N ILE A 95 -5.09 7.75 -3.47
CA ILE A 95 -4.91 8.15 -2.08
C ILE A 95 -5.10 9.66 -1.93
N ILE A 96 -4.45 10.46 -2.79
CA ILE A 96 -4.50 11.92 -2.73
C ILE A 96 -5.89 12.44 -3.11
N THR A 97 -6.52 11.85 -4.12
CA THR A 97 -7.89 12.21 -4.55
C THR A 97 -8.99 11.66 -3.66
N ARG A 98 -8.63 10.90 -2.60
CA ARG A 98 -9.56 10.19 -1.70
C ARG A 98 -10.46 9.14 -2.37
N SER A 99 -10.35 8.93 -3.68
CA SER A 99 -11.07 7.87 -4.40
C SER A 99 -10.74 6.47 -3.84
N PHE A 100 -9.54 6.29 -3.27
CA PHE A 100 -9.18 5.07 -2.57
C PHE A 100 -10.11 4.77 -1.37
N ALA A 101 -10.43 5.78 -0.57
CA ALA A 101 -11.33 5.63 0.59
C ALA A 101 -12.77 5.33 0.15
N GLU A 102 -13.21 5.89 -0.98
CA GLU A 102 -14.53 5.61 -1.57
C GLU A 102 -14.63 4.17 -2.09
N LYS A 103 -13.56 3.65 -2.70
CA LYS A 103 -13.52 2.28 -3.24
C LYS A 103 -13.35 1.20 -2.18
N THR A 104 -12.57 1.47 -1.14
CA THR A 104 -12.17 0.46 -0.13
C THR A 104 -12.92 0.59 1.19
N GLY A 105 -13.64 1.69 1.42
CA GLY A 105 -14.23 2.02 2.72
C GLY A 105 -13.20 2.44 3.78
N ALA A 106 -11.90 2.50 3.43
CA ALA A 106 -10.81 2.81 4.35
C ALA A 106 -10.60 4.33 4.50
N TYR A 107 -11.54 5.02 5.15
CA TYR A 107 -11.48 6.48 5.37
C TYR A 107 -10.26 6.96 6.17
N TYR A 108 -9.64 6.07 6.95
CA TYR A 108 -8.43 6.35 7.71
C TYR A 108 -7.19 6.52 6.82
N ILE A 109 -7.23 6.06 5.57
CA ILE A 109 -6.13 6.16 4.61
C ILE A 109 -6.19 7.54 3.93
N ASN A 110 -5.23 8.38 4.29
CA ASN A 110 -4.95 9.71 3.77
C ASN A 110 -3.45 9.78 3.41
N THR A 111 -3.00 10.82 2.72
CA THR A 111 -1.57 11.01 2.39
C THR A 111 -0.65 10.78 3.59
N CYS A 112 -0.96 11.37 4.75
CA CYS A 112 -0.15 11.26 5.96
C CYS A 112 -0.16 9.87 6.59
N SER A 113 -1.29 9.17 6.60
CA SER A 113 -1.38 7.83 7.18
C SER A 113 -0.82 6.78 6.22
N ALA A 114 -1.03 6.93 4.92
CA ALA A 114 -0.40 6.11 3.89
C ALA A 114 1.14 6.22 3.96
N SER A 115 1.70 7.42 4.11
CA SER A 115 3.15 7.58 4.28
C SER A 115 3.66 6.89 5.54
N ALA A 116 2.94 6.98 6.66
CA ALA A 116 3.31 6.31 7.90
C ALA A 116 3.25 4.78 7.77
N ILE A 117 2.22 4.26 7.10
CA ILE A 117 2.06 2.83 6.84
C ILE A 117 3.21 2.31 5.95
N LEU A 118 3.58 3.03 4.89
CA LEU A 118 4.71 2.66 4.02
C LEU A 118 6.04 2.63 4.77
N LEU A 119 6.29 3.60 5.65
CA LEU A 119 7.48 3.62 6.50
C LEU A 119 7.49 2.46 7.50
N ALA A 120 6.34 2.16 8.12
CA ALA A 120 6.21 1.04 9.04
C ALA A 120 6.48 -0.30 8.35
N TRP A 121 5.93 -0.51 7.14
CA TRP A 121 6.20 -1.71 6.34
C TRP A 121 7.68 -1.81 5.93
N THR A 122 8.30 -0.70 5.53
CA THR A 122 9.72 -0.66 5.19
C THR A 122 10.59 -1.11 6.37
N ALA A 123 10.36 -0.53 7.55
CA ALA A 123 11.08 -0.88 8.77
C ALA A 123 10.87 -2.35 9.14
N LEU A 124 9.63 -2.83 9.07
CA LEU A 124 9.28 -4.22 9.34
C LEU A 124 10.04 -5.18 8.40
N PHE A 125 10.06 -4.92 7.09
CA PHE A 125 10.77 -5.79 6.14
C PHE A 125 12.27 -5.84 6.39
N ILE A 126 12.89 -4.70 6.72
CA ILE A 126 14.32 -4.64 7.03
C ILE A 126 14.62 -5.38 8.34
N LEU A 127 13.84 -5.15 9.39
CA LEU A 127 14.03 -5.82 10.69
C LEU A 127 13.91 -7.34 10.58
N ILE A 128 12.90 -7.83 9.86
CA ILE A 128 12.74 -9.27 9.63
C ILE A 128 13.89 -9.81 8.77
N SER A 129 14.34 -9.08 7.76
CA SER A 129 15.49 -9.47 6.93
C SER A 129 16.75 -9.63 7.78
N ILE A 130 17.07 -8.67 8.65
CA ILE A 130 18.22 -8.74 9.57
C ILE A 130 18.08 -9.96 10.50
N PHE A 131 16.92 -10.15 11.11
CA PHE A 131 16.69 -11.28 12.02
C PHE A 131 16.87 -12.65 11.34
N ILE A 132 16.37 -12.80 10.11
CA ILE A 132 16.56 -14.04 9.33
C ILE A 132 18.03 -14.24 8.96
N PHE A 133 18.74 -13.15 8.65
CA PHE A 133 20.16 -13.19 8.30
C PHE A 133 21.00 -13.65 9.51
N GLU A 134 20.81 -13.04 10.69
CA GLU A 134 21.45 -13.47 11.94
C GLU A 134 21.18 -14.94 12.25
N LYS A 135 19.92 -15.37 12.12
CA LYS A 135 19.55 -16.76 12.34
C LYS A 135 20.22 -17.72 11.37
N ARG A 136 20.52 -17.33 10.13
CA ARG A 136 21.25 -18.21 9.19
C ARG A 136 22.71 -18.41 9.59
N GLU A 137 23.37 -17.37 10.08
CA GLU A 137 24.78 -17.44 10.47
C GLU A 137 25.00 -18.34 11.69
N GLU A 138 24.02 -18.41 12.61
CA GLU A 138 24.08 -19.32 13.78
C GLU A 138 24.06 -20.83 13.43
N TYR A 139 23.69 -21.22 12.21
CA TYR A 139 23.60 -22.63 11.77
C TYR A 139 24.72 -23.07 10.81
N ILE A 140 25.76 -22.26 10.60
CA ILE A 140 26.95 -22.60 9.80
C ILE A 140 28.13 -22.83 10.74
#